data_AF-A0A068S5N2-F1
#
_entry.id   AF-A0A068S5N2-F1
#
_cell.length_a   1.000
_cell.length_b   1.000
_cell.length_c   1.000
_cell.angle_alpha   90.00
_cell.angle_beta   90.00
_cell.angle_gamma   90.00
#
_symmetry.space_group_name_H-M   'P 1'
#
loop_
_entity.id
_entity.type
_entity.pdbx_description
1 polymer ?
#
loop_
_entity_poly.entity_id
_entity_poly.type
_entity_poly.pdbx_seq_one_letter_code
_entity_poly.pdbx_strand_id
1 'polypeptide(L)'
;MFVSAADPHYATFKCQLPTPCTPHFWFQGIANLTNLASFELYVPKGIPSTFASFLQEMARLCEKLKRLKLVVDKPPGRGSCPMPSFATPVIEALTLFHNLSYLTLYASSISDTSLMLLLKMRNLRRLKLRTNFPIDLLTIAYLRNAIHEVVIEKYRPE
;
A
#
# COMPACT_ATOMS: atom_id res chain seq x y z
N MET A 1 5.70 8.45 -16.23
CA MET A 1 6.05 8.09 -14.84
C MET A 1 6.96 9.19 -14.32
N PHE A 2 6.53 9.99 -13.34
CA PHE A 2 7.43 10.96 -12.70
C PHE A 2 8.12 10.25 -11.55
N VAL A 3 9.40 9.96 -11.72
CA VAL A 3 10.26 9.37 -10.70
C VAL A 3 11.03 10.52 -10.08
N SER A 4 10.76 10.83 -8.81
CA SER A 4 11.60 11.74 -8.04
C SER A 4 12.36 10.90 -7.02
N ALA A 5 13.67 10.77 -7.25
CA ALA A 5 14.58 10.14 -6.30
C ALA A 5 14.92 11.17 -5.21
N ALA A 6 14.64 10.84 -3.95
CA ALA A 6 15.12 11.61 -2.82
C ALA A 6 16.19 10.80 -2.07
N ASP A 7 17.38 11.43 -1.98
CA ASP A 7 18.55 11.14 -1.14
C ASP A 7 19.24 9.75 -1.25
N PRO A 8 20.54 9.68 -1.64
CA PRO A 8 21.26 8.41 -1.79
C PRO A 8 21.53 7.65 -0.49
N HIS A 9 21.27 8.24 0.68
CA HIS A 9 21.49 7.58 1.98
C HIS A 9 20.25 6.84 2.53
N TYR A 10 19.06 7.15 2.03
CA TYR A 10 17.79 6.45 2.34
C TYR A 10 16.86 6.56 1.14
N ALA A 11 17.17 5.85 0.06
CA ALA A 11 16.49 6.03 -1.21
C ALA A 11 14.99 5.71 -1.08
N THR A 12 14.19 6.76 -0.92
CA THR A 12 12.74 6.69 -0.82
C THR A 12 12.18 7.02 -2.19
N PHE A 13 11.56 6.04 -2.81
CA PHE A 13 11.03 6.19 -4.16
C PHE A 13 9.55 6.56 -4.07
N LYS A 14 9.22 7.73 -4.61
CA LYS A 14 7.83 8.17 -4.77
C LYS A 14 7.43 7.91 -6.21
N CYS A 15 6.47 7.03 -6.40
CA CYS A 15 5.83 6.81 -7.70
C CYS A 15 4.40 7.37 -7.65
N GLN A 16 4.11 8.29 -8.55
CA GLN A 16 2.75 8.72 -8.82
C GLN A 16 2.29 8.09 -10.12
N LEU A 17 1.20 7.33 -10.04
CA LEU A 17 0.69 6.56 -11.17
C LEU A 17 -0.14 7.46 -12.10
N PRO A 18 0.06 7.39 -13.43
CA PRO A 18 -0.81 8.08 -14.36
C PRO A 18 -2.23 7.51 -14.30
N THR A 19 -3.18 8.33 -14.72
CA THR A 19 -4.63 8.09 -14.64
C THR A 19 -5.07 6.72 -15.22
N PRO A 20 -6.15 6.10 -14.71
CA PRO A 20 -6.55 4.71 -14.95
C PRO A 20 -7.02 4.38 -16.39
N CYS A 21 -6.89 5.30 -17.35
CA CYS A 21 -7.35 5.12 -18.73
C CYS A 21 -6.28 4.57 -19.68
N THR A 22 -5.08 4.19 -19.22
CA THR A 22 -4.07 3.58 -20.10
C THR A 22 -3.36 2.39 -19.44
N PRO A 23 -3.54 1.15 -19.95
CA PRO A 23 -3.02 -0.07 -19.33
C PRO A 23 -1.51 -0.33 -19.53
N HIS A 24 -0.80 0.46 -20.34
CA HIS A 24 0.52 0.05 -20.88
C HIS A 24 1.78 0.64 -20.22
N PHE A 25 1.70 1.47 -19.16
CA PHE A 25 2.85 2.29 -18.73
C PHE A 25 3.64 1.80 -17.49
N TRP A 26 3.42 0.58 -17.00
CA TRP A 26 3.90 0.16 -15.66
C TRP A 26 5.33 -0.40 -15.62
N PHE A 27 5.91 -0.81 -16.75
CA PHE A 27 7.10 -1.67 -16.75
C PHE A 27 8.45 -0.95 -16.91
N GLN A 28 8.49 0.32 -17.34
CA GLN A 28 9.76 0.99 -17.66
C GLN A 28 10.56 1.52 -16.45
N GLY A 29 10.02 1.46 -15.24
CA GLY A 29 10.68 2.02 -14.04
C GLY A 29 11.23 1.02 -13.02
N ILE A 30 11.08 -0.30 -13.24
CA ILE A 30 11.30 -1.32 -12.19
C ILE A 30 12.76 -1.82 -12.13
N ALA A 31 13.53 -1.64 -13.21
CA ALA A 31 14.88 -2.20 -13.35
C ALA A 31 15.92 -1.67 -12.34
N ASN A 32 15.63 -0.58 -11.62
CA ASN A 32 16.56 0.04 -10.66
C ASN A 32 16.11 -0.05 -9.19
N LEU A 33 15.12 -0.90 -8.87
CA LEU A 33 14.50 -0.97 -7.54
C LEU A 33 15.02 -2.11 -6.63
N THR A 34 16.03 -2.86 -7.06
CA THR A 34 16.49 -4.09 -6.36
C THR A 34 17.08 -3.82 -4.96
N ASN A 35 17.54 -2.60 -4.68
CA ASN A 35 18.12 -2.21 -3.39
C ASN A 35 17.25 -1.24 -2.58
N LEU A 36 15.96 -1.12 -2.87
CA LEU A 36 15.10 -0.19 -2.14
C LEU A 36 14.83 -0.66 -0.71
N ALA A 37 15.08 0.24 0.24
CA ALA A 37 14.65 0.06 1.62
C ALA A 37 13.23 0.59 1.87
N SER A 38 12.79 1.59 1.08
CA SER A 38 11.52 2.28 1.26
C SER A 38 10.87 2.68 -0.07
N PHE A 39 9.56 2.45 -0.19
CA PHE A 39 8.79 2.79 -1.38
C PHE A 39 7.44 3.41 -0.99
N GLU A 40 7.08 4.52 -1.64
CA GLU A 40 5.78 5.17 -1.49
C GLU A 40 5.06 5.23 -2.83
N LEU A 41 3.83 4.73 -2.87
CA LEU A 41 3.00 4.68 -4.07
C LEU A 41 1.72 5.46 -3.86
N TYR A 42 1.44 6.38 -4.78
CA TYR A 42 0.25 7.22 -4.77
C TYR A 42 -0.66 6.84 -5.94
N VAL A 43 -1.90 6.46 -5.63
CA VAL A 43 -2.93 5.96 -6.55
C VAL A 43 -4.14 6.92 -6.54
N PRO A 44 -4.15 7.97 -7.38
CA PRO A 44 -5.08 9.09 -7.24
C PRO A 44 -6.51 8.89 -7.77
N LYS A 45 -6.78 7.80 -8.51
CA LYS A 45 -8.07 7.58 -9.21
C LYS A 45 -8.57 6.14 -9.11
N GLY A 46 -8.27 5.50 -7.98
CA GLY A 46 -8.66 4.11 -7.71
C GLY A 46 -7.66 3.08 -8.20
N ILE A 47 -7.81 1.87 -7.66
CA ILE A 47 -6.86 0.78 -7.83
C ILE A 47 -7.20 0.03 -9.13
N PRO A 48 -6.28 -0.04 -10.11
CA PRO A 48 -6.52 -0.82 -11.32
C PRO A 48 -6.56 -2.32 -11.00
N SER A 49 -7.28 -3.10 -11.81
CA SER A 49 -7.39 -4.56 -11.62
C SER A 49 -6.03 -5.26 -11.66
N THR A 50 -5.06 -4.72 -12.40
CA THR A 50 -3.69 -5.25 -12.53
C THR A 50 -2.77 -4.86 -11.38
N PHE A 51 -3.22 -4.06 -10.41
CA PHE A 51 -2.39 -3.55 -9.32
C PHE A 51 -1.85 -4.66 -8.42
N ALA A 52 -2.64 -5.71 -8.20
CA ALA A 52 -2.18 -6.88 -7.44
C ALA A 52 -0.99 -7.55 -8.13
N SER A 53 -1.06 -7.79 -9.44
CA SER A 53 0.04 -8.35 -10.23
C SER A 53 1.27 -7.45 -10.24
N PHE A 54 1.09 -6.12 -10.26
CA PHE A 54 2.19 -5.18 -10.11
C PHE A 54 2.90 -5.33 -8.74
N LEU A 55 2.14 -5.45 -7.65
CA LEU A 55 2.72 -5.66 -6.31
C LEU A 55 3.42 -7.03 -6.19
N GLN A 56 2.89 -8.08 -6.82
CA GLN A 56 3.53 -9.39 -6.87
C GLN A 56 4.92 -9.30 -7.54
N GLU A 57 4.99 -8.63 -8.68
CA GLU A 57 6.26 -8.45 -9.39
C GLU A 57 7.22 -7.52 -8.63
N MET A 58 6.72 -6.47 -7.98
CA MET A 58 7.52 -5.63 -7.10
C MET A 58 8.08 -6.43 -5.92
N ALA A 59 7.29 -7.28 -5.27
CA ALA A 59 7.74 -8.11 -4.17
C ALA A 59 8.89 -9.03 -4.59
N ARG A 60 8.80 -9.58 -5.81
CA ARG A 60 9.85 -10.42 -6.41
C ARG A 60 11.14 -9.64 -6.68
N LEU A 61 11.03 -8.41 -7.15
CA LEU A 61 12.20 -7.59 -7.55
C LEU A 61 12.82 -6.80 -6.39
N CYS A 62 12.03 -6.47 -5.38
CA CYS A 62 12.43 -5.63 -4.25
C CYS A 62 12.52 -6.45 -2.95
N GLU A 63 13.27 -7.55 -2.96
CA GLU A 63 13.35 -8.48 -1.83
C GLU A 63 13.80 -7.81 -0.52
N LYS A 64 14.59 -6.73 -0.60
CA LYS A 64 15.10 -5.99 0.57
C LYS A 64 14.15 -4.90 1.07
N LEU A 65 12.98 -4.75 0.47
CA LEU A 65 12.04 -3.68 0.83
C LEU A 65 11.56 -3.86 2.27
N LYS A 66 11.86 -2.86 3.11
CA LYS A 66 11.47 -2.85 4.52
C LYS A 66 10.27 -1.96 4.78
N ARG A 67 10.04 -0.95 3.95
CA ARG A 67 8.98 0.04 4.14
C ARG A 67 8.18 0.24 2.87
N LEU A 68 6.86 0.14 2.99
CA LEU A 68 5.93 0.37 1.90
C LEU A 68 4.78 1.24 2.39
N LYS A 69 4.51 2.31 1.64
CA LYS A 69 3.37 3.19 1.87
C LYS A 69 2.52 3.21 0.62
N LEU A 70 1.27 2.79 0.75
CA LEU A 70 0.28 2.84 -0.32
C LEU A 70 -0.78 3.88 0.06
N VAL A 71 -0.87 4.92 -0.75
CA VAL A 71 -1.87 5.98 -0.60
C VAL A 71 -2.80 5.93 -1.77
N VAL A 72 -4.07 5.64 -1.50
CA VAL A 72 -5.13 5.66 -2.48
C VAL A 72 -6.01 6.84 -2.15
N ASP A 73 -5.76 7.94 -2.84
CA ASP A 73 -6.36 9.24 -2.51
C ASP A 73 -7.67 9.45 -3.26
N LYS A 74 -8.51 10.31 -2.68
CA LYS A 74 -9.71 10.84 -3.33
C LYS A 74 -9.26 11.77 -4.47
N PRO A 75 -9.86 11.70 -5.67
CA PRO A 75 -9.62 12.73 -6.67
C PRO A 75 -10.06 14.10 -6.11
N PRO A 76 -9.26 15.17 -6.23
CA PRO A 76 -9.68 16.51 -5.86
C PRO A 76 -10.81 16.94 -6.83
N GLY A 77 -12.06 16.80 -6.40
CA GLY A 77 -13.22 17.17 -7.22
C GLY A 77 -14.55 16.77 -6.58
N ARG A 78 -15.58 17.62 -6.77
CA ARG A 78 -16.99 17.27 -6.49
C ARG A 78 -17.44 16.26 -7.53
N GLY A 79 -17.22 14.97 -7.26
CA GLY A 79 -17.67 13.88 -8.10
C GLY A 79 -17.89 12.62 -7.28
N SER A 80 -19.01 11.96 -7.51
CA SER A 80 -19.49 10.72 -6.88
C SER A 80 -18.70 9.49 -7.33
N CYS A 81 -17.38 9.57 -7.44
CA CYS A 81 -16.58 8.38 -7.66
C CYS A 81 -16.58 7.55 -6.38
N PRO A 82 -16.90 6.24 -6.44
CA PRO A 82 -16.82 5.38 -5.29
C PRO A 82 -15.40 5.45 -4.72
N MET A 83 -15.37 5.66 -3.42
CA MET A 83 -14.15 5.85 -2.66
C MET A 83 -13.26 4.60 -2.82
N PRO A 84 -11.98 4.74 -3.21
CA PRO A 84 -11.22 3.58 -3.61
C PRO A 84 -10.83 2.71 -2.41
N SER A 85 -11.11 1.40 -2.55
CA SER A 85 -10.95 0.37 -1.53
C SER A 85 -9.81 -0.57 -1.90
N PHE A 86 -9.04 -1.04 -0.92
CA PHE A 86 -8.10 -2.13 -1.14
C PHE A 86 -8.88 -3.44 -1.24
N ALA A 87 -9.02 -3.96 -2.47
CA ALA A 87 -9.56 -5.30 -2.68
C ALA A 87 -8.61 -6.36 -2.08
N THR A 88 -9.17 -7.50 -1.65
CA THR A 88 -8.42 -8.61 -1.06
C THR A 88 -7.18 -9.03 -1.87
N PRO A 89 -7.20 -9.14 -3.21
CA PRO A 89 -6.02 -9.52 -3.98
C PRO A 89 -4.84 -8.55 -3.83
N VAL A 90 -5.13 -7.27 -3.60
CA VAL A 90 -4.08 -6.25 -3.36
C VAL A 90 -3.38 -6.54 -2.04
N ILE A 91 -4.16 -6.83 -0.99
CA ILE A 91 -3.61 -7.15 0.34
C ILE A 91 -2.90 -8.50 0.34
N GLU A 92 -3.42 -9.49 -0.38
CA GLU A 92 -2.73 -10.78 -0.60
C GLU A 92 -1.36 -10.58 -1.23
N ALA A 93 -1.26 -9.74 -2.27
CA ALA A 93 0.01 -9.42 -2.90
C ALA A 93 1.01 -8.76 -1.92
N LEU A 94 0.54 -7.99 -0.93
CA LEU A 94 1.40 -7.42 0.11
C LEU A 94 2.03 -8.48 1.02
N THR A 95 1.38 -9.63 1.19
CA THR A 95 1.92 -10.71 2.03
C THR A 95 3.17 -11.36 1.43
N LEU A 96 3.45 -11.13 0.14
CA LEU A 96 4.64 -11.62 -0.55
C LEU A 96 5.91 -10.83 -0.20
N PHE A 97 5.79 -9.64 0.40
CA PHE A 97 6.95 -8.87 0.84
C PHE A 97 7.50 -9.43 2.16
N HIS A 98 8.33 -10.46 2.07
CA HIS A 98 8.83 -11.20 3.23
C HIS A 98 9.65 -10.35 4.22
N ASN A 99 10.32 -9.30 3.76
CA ASN A 99 11.18 -8.44 4.59
C ASN A 99 10.50 -7.13 5.03
N LEU A 100 9.21 -6.96 4.69
CA LEU A 100 8.50 -5.74 5.03
C LEU A 100 8.29 -5.64 6.54
N SER A 101 8.75 -4.53 7.12
CA SER A 101 8.64 -4.24 8.55
C SER A 101 7.75 -3.04 8.86
N TYR A 102 7.50 -2.18 7.87
CA TYR A 102 6.64 -1.01 8.00
C TYR A 102 5.68 -0.97 6.81
N LEU A 103 4.38 -1.08 7.10
CA LEU A 103 3.33 -0.95 6.10
C LEU A 103 2.41 0.20 6.48
N THR A 104 2.19 1.11 5.53
CA THR A 104 1.20 2.18 5.66
C THR A 104 0.17 2.04 4.55
N LEU A 105 -1.10 1.87 4.94
CA LEU A 105 -2.23 1.75 4.02
C LEU A 105 -3.20 2.89 4.27
N TYR A 106 -3.28 3.82 3.32
CA TYR A 106 -4.28 4.87 3.30
C TYR A 106 -5.26 4.55 2.19
N ALA A 107 -6.46 4.14 2.57
CA ALA A 107 -7.53 3.84 1.62
C ALA A 107 -8.86 4.20 2.24
N SER A 108 -9.90 4.18 1.41
CA SER A 108 -11.23 4.50 1.88
C SER A 108 -11.78 3.38 2.74
N SER A 109 -11.67 2.15 2.27
CA SER A 109 -12.12 0.93 2.96
C SER A 109 -11.11 -0.18 2.81
N ILE A 110 -11.00 -1.03 3.85
CA ILE A 110 -10.23 -2.27 3.88
C ILE A 110 -11.07 -3.25 4.68
N SER A 111 -11.37 -4.42 4.12
CA SER A 111 -12.19 -5.41 4.83
C SER A 111 -11.41 -6.09 5.96
N ASP A 112 -12.11 -6.50 7.02
CA ASP A 112 -11.55 -7.28 8.12
C ASP A 112 -10.86 -8.56 7.62
N THR A 113 -11.49 -9.28 6.68
CA THR A 113 -10.91 -10.46 6.05
C THR A 113 -9.57 -10.15 5.38
N SER A 114 -9.48 -9.02 4.66
CA SER A 114 -8.22 -8.60 4.06
C SER A 114 -7.18 -8.23 5.11
N LEU A 115 -7.57 -7.55 6.19
CA LEU A 115 -6.66 -7.19 7.28
C LEU A 115 -6.09 -8.42 8.00
N MET A 116 -6.90 -9.46 8.19
CA MET A 116 -6.46 -10.72 8.79
C MET A 116 -5.37 -11.43 7.98
N LEU A 117 -5.25 -11.14 6.68
CA LEU A 117 -4.15 -11.66 5.86
C LEU A 117 -2.79 -11.05 6.24
N LEU A 118 -2.78 -9.81 6.75
CA LEU A 118 -1.55 -9.14 7.19
C LEU A 118 -0.88 -9.87 8.36
N LEU A 119 -1.63 -10.69 9.11
CA LEU A 119 -1.10 -11.55 10.17
C LEU A 119 -0.10 -12.59 9.65
N LYS A 120 -0.12 -12.90 8.35
CA LYS A 120 0.86 -13.79 7.71
C LYS A 120 2.24 -13.14 7.58
N MET A 121 2.34 -11.81 7.69
CA MET A 121 3.57 -11.06 7.51
C MET A 121 4.44 -11.07 8.79
N ARG A 122 5.25 -12.12 8.94
CA ARG A 122 6.04 -12.37 10.17
C ARG A 122 7.02 -11.27 10.56
N ASN A 123 7.49 -10.47 9.59
CA ASN A 123 8.46 -9.40 9.82
C ASN A 123 7.80 -8.03 10.01
N LEU A 124 6.48 -7.93 9.90
CA LEU A 124 5.76 -6.67 10.01
C LEU A 124 5.76 -6.20 11.47
N ARG A 125 6.45 -5.08 11.73
CA ARG A 125 6.56 -4.50 13.07
C ARG A 125 5.65 -3.32 13.28
N ARG A 126 5.42 -2.55 12.20
CA ARG A 126 4.56 -1.37 12.22
C ARG A 126 3.52 -1.46 11.12
N LEU A 127 2.26 -1.35 11.53
CA LEU A 127 1.12 -1.20 10.62
C LEU A 127 0.42 0.11 10.91
N LYS A 128 0.40 1.00 9.91
CA LYS A 128 -0.39 2.22 9.95
C LYS A 128 -1.56 2.11 8.98
N LEU A 129 -2.76 2.14 9.51
CA LEU A 129 -4.00 2.12 8.74
C LEU A 129 -4.68 3.48 8.85
N ARG A 130 -5.07 4.06 7.72
CA ARG A 130 -6.00 5.18 7.68
C ARG A 130 -7.17 4.80 6.81
N THR A 131 -8.35 4.68 7.42
CA THR A 131 -9.58 4.23 6.77
C THR A 131 -10.78 5.09 7.22
N ASN A 132 -11.79 5.19 6.36
CA ASN A 132 -13.07 5.83 6.67
C ASN A 132 -14.11 4.85 7.23
N PHE A 133 -13.89 3.55 7.05
CA PHE A 133 -14.84 2.53 7.47
C PHE A 133 -14.42 1.93 8.83
N PRO A 134 -15.41 1.59 9.68
CA PRO A 134 -15.12 0.90 10.93
C PRO A 134 -14.47 -0.46 10.64
N ILE A 135 -13.45 -0.79 11.42
CA ILE A 135 -12.83 -2.11 11.47
C ILE A 135 -13.40 -2.81 12.71
N ASP A 136 -13.69 -4.10 12.60
CA ASP A 136 -14.21 -4.87 13.72
C ASP A 136 -13.22 -4.90 14.90
N LEU A 137 -13.76 -4.85 16.12
CA LEU A 137 -12.95 -4.78 17.33
C LEU A 137 -12.09 -6.04 17.51
N LEU A 138 -12.59 -7.21 17.09
CA LEU A 138 -11.84 -8.47 17.11
C LEU A 138 -10.63 -8.40 16.16
N THR A 139 -10.82 -7.88 14.94
CA THR A 139 -9.75 -7.67 13.98
C THR A 139 -8.66 -6.75 14.53
N ILE A 140 -9.05 -5.64 15.17
CA ILE A 140 -8.11 -4.71 15.80
C ILE A 140 -7.32 -5.42 16.90
N ALA A 141 -7.98 -6.23 17.73
CA ALA A 141 -7.33 -6.98 18.79
C ALA A 141 -6.30 -7.98 18.23
N TYR A 142 -6.65 -8.73 17.18
CA TYR A 142 -5.72 -9.63 16.51
C TYR A 142 -4.52 -8.91 15.92
N LEU A 143 -4.74 -7.79 15.22
CA LEU A 143 -3.66 -6.99 14.65
C LEU A 143 -2.70 -6.49 15.74
N ARG A 144 -3.23 -5.94 16.84
CA ARG A 144 -2.41 -5.44 17.96
C ARG A 144 -1.66 -6.54 18.70
N ASN A 145 -2.19 -7.76 18.71
CA ASN A 145 -1.52 -8.90 19.33
C ASN A 145 -0.39 -9.45 18.44
N ALA A 146 -0.56 -9.44 17.11
CA ALA A 146 0.42 -10.00 16.19
C ALA A 146 1.49 -9.01 15.74
N ILE A 147 1.17 -7.71 15.70
CA ILE A 147 2.04 -6.66 15.17
C ILE A 147 2.38 -5.71 16.32
N HIS A 148 3.68 -5.51 16.54
CA HIS A 148 4.17 -4.76 17.71
C HIS A 148 3.60 -3.33 17.83
N GLU A 149 3.46 -2.64 16.69
CA GLU A 149 2.94 -1.28 16.66
C GLU A 149 1.84 -1.16 15.60
N VAL A 150 0.61 -0.97 16.06
CA VAL A 150 -0.56 -0.79 15.18
C VAL A 150 -1.19 0.57 15.45
N VAL A 151 -1.13 1.43 14.45
CA VAL A 151 -1.73 2.78 14.46
C VAL A 151 -2.91 2.78 13.51
N ILE A 152 -4.11 2.98 14.05
CA ILE A 152 -5.34 3.07 13.25
C ILE A 152 -5.86 4.50 13.40
N GLU A 153 -5.82 5.25 12.31
CA GLU A 153 -6.33 6.61 12.22
C GLU A 153 -7.66 6.59 11.47
N LYS A 154 -8.68 7.24 12.05
CA LYS A 154 -9.88 7.58 11.27
C LYS A 154 -9.52 8.72 10.33
N TYR A 155 -9.85 8.56 9.05
CA TYR A 155 -9.70 9.65 8.10
C TYR A 155 -10.67 10.77 8.49
N ARG A 156 -10.13 11.93 8.86
CA ARG A 156 -10.88 13.19 8.93
C ARG A 156 -10.70 13.91 7.58
N PRO A 157 -11.76 14.19 6.82
CA PRO A 157 -11.66 15.16 5.74
C PRO A 157 -11.38 16.53 6.37
N GLU A 158 -10.26 17.14 6.00
CA GLU A 158 -10.01 18.58 6.20
C GLU A 158 -10.78 19.38 5.14
#